data_AF-A0A947FND3-F1
#
_entry.id   AF-A0A947FND3-F1
#
_cell.length_a   1.000
_cell.length_b   1.000
_cell.length_c   1.000
_cell.angle_alpha   90.00
_cell.angle_beta   90.00
_cell.angle_gamma   90.00
#
_symmetry.space_group_name_H-M   'P 1'
#
loop_
_entity.id
_entity.type
_entity.pdbx_description
1 polymer ?
#
loop_
_entity_poly.entity_id
_entity_poly.type
_entity_poly.pdbx_seq_one_letter_code
_entity_poly.pdbx_strand_id
1 'polypeptide(L)' 'MAKSGEQHGKQVADAPANAIQRVSELRREIDDHNYRYYVLDDPSVPDAEYDRLMSELAELEREYPQLVVTESPTQRVGAS' A
#
# COMPACT_ATOMS: atom_id res chain seq x y z
N MET A 1 30.95 21.13 -0.49
CA MET A 1 29.97 20.97 -1.59
C MET A 1 29.00 19.85 -1.21
N ALA A 2 27.80 19.90 -1.75
CA ALA A 2 26.53 19.50 -1.15
C ALA A 2 26.31 18.00 -0.84
N LYS A 3 25.32 17.79 0.05
CA LYS A 3 24.74 16.54 0.54
C LYS A 3 24.24 15.61 -0.58
N SER A 4 24.28 14.31 -0.33
CA SER A 4 23.11 13.42 -0.54
C SER A 4 23.30 12.15 0.27
N GLY A 5 22.53 12.04 1.36
CA GLY A 5 22.51 10.87 2.21
C GLY A 5 21.66 9.78 1.55
N GLU A 6 22.28 8.69 1.15
CA GLU A 6 21.60 7.40 1.04
C GLU A 6 21.27 6.93 2.47
N GLN A 7 20.05 7.21 2.90
CA GLN A 7 19.45 6.66 4.11
C GLN A 7 18.13 5.98 3.71
N HIS A 8 18.19 4.87 2.96
CA HIS A 8 16.99 4.09 2.62
C HIS A 8 17.01 2.64 3.15
N GLY A 9 18.03 2.25 3.91
CA GLY A 9 18.19 0.85 4.35
C GLY A 9 17.70 0.49 5.75
N LYS A 10 17.21 1.44 6.57
CA LYS A 10 17.11 1.23 8.03
C LYS A 10 15.71 1.10 8.62
N GLN A 11 14.63 1.28 7.84
CA GLN A 11 13.29 1.47 8.45
C GLN A 11 12.37 0.23 8.45
N VAL A 12 12.55 -0.76 7.55
CA VAL A 12 11.70 -1.97 7.50
C VAL A 12 11.99 -3.02 8.57
N ALA A 13 13.08 -2.88 9.34
CA ALA A 13 13.58 -3.96 10.21
C ALA A 13 12.70 -4.30 11.42
N ASP A 14 11.75 -3.43 11.80
CA ASP A 14 10.94 -3.59 13.02
C ASP A 14 9.54 -4.18 12.76
N ALA A 15 9.09 -4.27 11.50
CA ALA A 15 7.82 -4.92 11.18
C ALA A 15 7.99 -6.44 11.09
N PRO A 16 7.03 -7.24 11.57
CA PRO A 16 7.13 -8.68 11.46
C PRO A 16 7.01 -9.11 9.99
N ALA A 17 7.73 -10.16 9.61
CA ALA A 17 7.87 -10.56 8.20
C ALA A 17 6.51 -10.83 7.52
N ASN A 18 5.54 -11.37 8.25
CA ASN A 18 4.18 -11.59 7.75
C ASN A 18 3.45 -10.27 7.43
N ALA A 19 3.64 -9.22 8.23
CA ALA A 19 3.04 -7.90 7.94
C ALA A 19 3.67 -7.29 6.69
N ILE A 20 5.00 -7.40 6.54
CA ILE A 20 5.71 -6.93 5.33
C ILE A 20 5.18 -7.64 4.08
N GLN A 21 5.05 -8.97 4.14
CA GLN A 21 4.52 -9.76 3.04
C GLN A 21 3.07 -9.37 2.74
N ARG A 22 2.23 -9.28 3.76
CA ARG A 22 0.80 -8.97 3.58
C ARG A 22 0.57 -7.57 3.01
N VAL A 23 1.32 -6.56 3.46
CA VAL A 23 1.28 -5.21 2.87
C VAL A 23 1.66 -5.24 1.40
N SER A 24 2.69 -6.00 1.03
CA SER A 24 3.11 -6.13 -0.37
C SER A 24 2.04 -6.80 -1.24
N GLU A 25 1.36 -7.82 -0.72
CA GLU A 25 0.28 -8.51 -1.41
C GLU A 25 -0.93 -7.59 -1.60
N LEU A 26 -1.38 -6.95 -0.53
CA LEU A 26 -2.52 -6.03 -0.55
C LEU A 26 -2.33 -4.91 -1.57
N ARG A 27 -1.14 -4.27 -1.58
CA ARG A 27 -0.82 -3.24 -2.58
C ARG A 27 -0.99 -3.73 -4.01
N ARG A 28 -0.44 -4.91 -4.29
CA ARG A 28 -0.52 -5.52 -5.63
C ARG A 28 -1.96 -5.86 -6.02
N GLU A 29 -2.74 -6.42 -5.10
CA GLU A 29 -4.15 -6.76 -5.34
C GLU A 29 -4.98 -5.51 -5.61
N ILE A 30 -4.84 -4.49 -4.76
CA ILE A 30 -5.54 -3.21 -4.91
C ILE A 30 -5.15 -2.51 -6.21
N ASP A 31 -3.85 -2.50 -6.58
CA ASP A 31 -3.38 -1.91 -7.83
C ASP A 31 -3.93 -2.66 -9.06
N ASP A 32 -4.03 -3.99 -9.02
CA ASP A 32 -4.65 -4.79 -10.10
C ASP A 32 -6.15 -4.46 -10.21
N HIS A 33 -6.86 -4.35 -9.09
CA HIS A 33 -8.27 -3.95 -9.09
C HIS A 33 -8.46 -2.53 -9.62
N ASN A 34 -7.60 -1.58 -9.23
CA ASN A 34 -7.63 -0.22 -9.76
C ASN A 34 -7.35 -0.18 -11.27
N TYR A 35 -6.36 -0.96 -11.74
CA TYR A 35 -6.06 -1.05 -13.16
C TYR A 35 -7.26 -1.61 -13.94
N ARG A 36 -7.87 -2.68 -13.46
CA ARG A 36 -9.06 -3.28 -14.07
C ARG A 36 -10.25 -2.32 -14.10
N TYR A 37 -10.49 -1.61 -13.00
CA TYR A 37 -11.59 -0.64 -12.91
C TYR A 37 -11.36 0.56 -13.83
N TYR A 38 -10.20 1.23 -13.76
CA TYR A 38 -9.98 2.50 -14.45
C TYR A 38 -9.43 2.37 -15.88
N VAL A 39 -8.70 1.30 -16.19
CA VAL A 39 -8.05 1.13 -17.50
C VAL A 39 -8.78 0.14 -18.38
N LEU A 40 -9.28 -0.96 -17.81
CA LEU A 40 -9.93 -2.01 -18.58
C LEU A 40 -11.47 -1.90 -18.61
N ASP A 41 -12.07 -1.06 -17.76
CA ASP A 41 -13.53 -0.99 -17.58
C ASP A 41 -14.14 -2.37 -17.24
N ASP A 42 -13.40 -3.18 -16.48
CA ASP A 42 -13.73 -4.57 -16.11
C ASP A 42 -13.54 -4.81 -14.61
N PRO A 43 -14.38 -4.23 -13.74
CA PRO A 43 -14.25 -4.37 -12.30
C PRO A 43 -14.36 -5.84 -11.88
N SER A 44 -13.29 -6.38 -11.29
CA SER A 44 -13.20 -7.81 -10.97
C SER A 44 -13.70 -8.18 -9.58
N VAL A 45 -13.88 -7.20 -8.69
CA VAL A 45 -14.34 -7.42 -7.31
C VAL A 45 -15.44 -6.42 -6.95
N PRO A 46 -16.40 -6.79 -6.09
CA PRO A 46 -17.37 -5.85 -5.54
C PRO A 46 -16.71 -4.79 -4.64
N ASP A 47 -17.32 -3.61 -4.56
CA ASP A 47 -16.84 -2.50 -3.72
C ASP A 47 -16.55 -2.92 -2.27
N ALA A 48 -17.42 -3.72 -1.67
CA ALA A 48 -17.25 -4.19 -0.30
C ALA A 48 -15.99 -5.05 -0.09
N GLU A 49 -15.53 -5.75 -1.13
CA GLU A 49 -14.27 -6.50 -1.06
C GLU A 49 -13.07 -5.57 -1.23
N TYR A 50 -13.15 -4.62 -2.17
CA TYR A 50 -12.13 -3.58 -2.32
C TYR A 50 -11.94 -2.77 -1.03
N ASP A 51 -13.04 -2.36 -0.39
CA ASP A 51 -13.03 -1.62 0.87
C ASP A 51 -12.37 -2.41 2.01
N ARG A 52 -12.53 -3.73 2.04
CA ARG A 52 -11.85 -4.61 3.02
C ARG A 52 -10.35 -4.64 2.79
N LEU A 53 -9.91 -4.82 1.54
CA LEU A 53 -8.49 -4.82 1.19
C LEU A 53 -7.84 -3.48 1.55
N MET A 54 -8.52 -2.37 1.22
CA MET A 54 -8.07 -1.02 1.55
C MET A 54 -7.98 -0.79 3.06
N SER A 55 -9.00 -1.24 3.80
CA SER A 55 -9.04 -1.10 5.27
C SER A 55 -7.94 -1.91 5.93
N GLU A 56 -7.72 -3.16 5.50
CA GLU A 56 -6.64 -4.01 6.02
C GLU A 56 -5.26 -3.40 5.76
N LEU A 57 -5.03 -2.88 4.55
CA LEU A 57 -3.77 -2.21 4.22
C LEU A 57 -3.56 -0.98 5.10
N ALA A 58 -4.58 -0.15 5.29
CA ALA A 58 -4.53 1.03 6.14
C ALA A 58 -4.27 0.68 7.61
N GLU A 59 -4.86 -0.40 8.11
CA GLU A 59 -4.63 -0.88 9.48
C GLU A 59 -3.19 -1.33 9.69
N LEU A 60 -2.65 -2.15 8.78
CA LEU A 60 -1.26 -2.61 8.84
C LEU A 60 -0.28 -1.45 8.74
N GLU A 61 -0.53 -0.48 7.87
CA GLU A 61 0.31 0.71 7.74
C GLU A 61 0.23 1.64 8.95
N ARG A 62 -0.93 1.71 9.62
CA ARG A 62 -1.09 2.43 10.88
C ARG A 62 -0.34 1.73 12.02
N GLU A 63 -0.38 0.39 12.07
CA GLU A 63 0.32 -0.40 13.07
C GLU A 63 1.84 -0.38 12.85
N TYR A 64 2.28 -0.35 11.59
CA TYR A 64 3.67 -0.31 11.16
C TYR A 64 3.94 0.91 10.26
N PRO A 65 4.05 2.14 10.82
CA PRO A 65 4.24 3.36 10.03
C PRO A 65 5.46 3.34 9.10
N GLN A 66 6.47 2.54 9.42
CA GLN A 66 7.65 2.31 8.57
C GLN A 66 7.35 1.60 7.25
N LEU A 67 6.19 0.92 7.15
CA LEU A 67 5.77 0.26 5.93
C LEU A 67 5.07 1.22 4.97
N VAL A 68 4.61 2.39 5.43
CA VAL A 68 3.99 3.42 4.58
C VAL A 68 4.98 3.93 3.55
N VAL A 69 4.57 3.92 2.28
CA VAL A 69 5.34 4.51 1.17
C VAL A 69 4.44 5.42 0.34
N THR A 70 5.02 6.41 -0.33
CA THR A 70 4.29 7.41 -1.12
C THR A 70 3.42 6.80 -2.22
N GLU A 71 3.86 5.69 -2.82
CA GLU A 71 3.13 5.00 -3.88
C GLU A 71 1.99 4.10 -3.35
N SER A 72 1.84 3.96 -2.03
CA SER A 72 0.82 3.08 -1.46
C SER A 72 -0.60 3.59 -1.80
N PRO A 73 -1.54 2.71 -2.18
CA PRO A 73 -2.92 3.11 -2.48
C PRO A 73 -3.58 3.94 -1.38
N THR A 74 -3.30 3.65 -0.11
CA THR A 74 -3.82 4.38 1.07
C THR A 74 -3.40 5.85 1.12
N GLN A 75 -2.27 6.22 0.49
CA GLN A 75 -1.80 7.60 0.42
C GLN A 75 -2.45 8.39 -0.72
N ARG A 76 -3.09 7.69 -1.67
CA ARG A 76 -3.71 8.29 -2.86
C ARG A 76 -5.19 8.59 -2.61
N VAL A 77 -5.88 7.76 -1.82
CA VAL A 77 -7.23 8.04 -1.30
C VAL A 77 -7.15 9.00 -0.11
N GLY A 78 -7.19 10.30 -0.40
CA GLY A 78 -7.13 11.35 0.64
C GLY A 78 -6.94 12.76 0.09
N ALA A 79 -6.60 12.91 -1.19
CA ALA A 79 -6.68 14.19 -1.87
C ALA A 79 -8.15 14.47 -2.28
N SER A 80 -8.96 14.90 -1.33
CA SER A 80 -10.25 15.57 -1.56
C SER A 80 -10.18 16.98 -1.00
#